data_AF-K4QVB8-F1
#
_entry.id   AF-K4QVB8-F1
#
_cell.length_a   1.000
_cell.length_b   1.000
_cell.length_c   1.000
_cell.angle_alpha   90.00
_cell.angle_beta   90.00
_cell.angle_gamma   90.00
#
_symmetry.space_group_name_H-M   'P 1'
#
loop_
_entity.id
_entity.type
_entity.pdbx_description
1 polymer ?
#
loop_
_entity_poly.entity_id
_entity_poly.type
_entity_poly.pdbx_seq_one_letter_code
_entity_poly.pdbx_strand_id
1 'polypeptide(L)'
;MVGDVVTAHSRELGEWTAAQIVRLDPDSQTAAVLELDWSGPEPSSMANLGDITPLRLTHHSWNGSLSFCNQGWVLPRSHKVVGTMPLLHDKPSNSWAYGWHLGDQLARQRRWDSGVREDPVAAWKAEYTGEAVNEFLSRPTEPRSEVTQLTIRDVDTLDCAQLVTRFPEVTSLQLYGRLGLLSAAGELNRLTSLQRIGIADLFGMTGEDRLRPQSVPELESVDLYNIPAAYASAMRGAWRPEIPEGVYISILRGRKPEWVEENRNNPLRDWDGREHISPATYKRALTQYKATRKAVLEVFAVEAAGVWSSRLEEIGHAYGEAFNRLDYRSGFIETVEREELFDALEHIMNEAETLHGPDAKATRDSLISGADSARDW
;
A
#
# COMPACT_ATOMS: atom_id res chain seq x y z
N MET A 1 18.82 -15.98 13.48
CA MET A 1 18.88 -16.17 14.93
C MET A 1 19.30 -14.87 15.61
N VAL A 2 18.96 -14.70 16.88
CA VAL A 2 19.49 -13.57 17.67
C VAL A 2 21.01 -13.71 17.76
N GLY A 3 21.74 -12.63 17.49
CA GLY A 3 23.20 -12.57 17.40
C GLY A 3 23.76 -12.77 15.99
N ASP A 4 22.93 -13.21 15.02
CA ASP A 4 23.39 -13.41 13.66
C ASP A 4 23.79 -12.10 13.01
N VAL A 5 24.89 -12.14 12.26
CA VAL A 5 25.35 -11.08 11.40
C VAL A 5 24.93 -11.41 9.98
N VAL A 6 24.12 -10.52 9.43
CA VAL A 6 23.58 -10.62 8.08
C VAL A 6 24.22 -9.58 7.19
N THR A 7 24.35 -9.91 5.91
CA THR A 7 24.95 -9.04 4.92
C THR A 7 24.11 -9.00 3.66
N ALA A 8 24.12 -7.86 2.96
CA ALA A 8 23.46 -7.69 1.69
C ALA A 8 24.24 -6.69 0.82
N HIS A 9 24.07 -6.79 -0.49
CA HIS A 9 24.67 -5.84 -1.41
C HIS A 9 23.89 -4.51 -1.40
N SER A 10 24.57 -3.42 -1.07
CA SER A 10 24.02 -2.06 -1.18
C SER A 10 24.31 -1.50 -2.56
N ARG A 11 23.24 -1.22 -3.32
CA ARG A 11 23.34 -0.57 -4.63
C ARG A 11 23.94 0.84 -4.53
N GLU A 12 23.61 1.57 -3.49
CA GLU A 12 24.08 2.95 -3.28
C GLU A 12 25.60 3.02 -3.09
N LEU A 13 26.17 1.98 -2.46
CA LEU A 13 27.61 1.89 -2.21
C LEU A 13 28.35 1.08 -3.29
N GLY A 14 27.65 0.20 -4.02
CA GLY A 14 28.29 -0.80 -4.87
C GLY A 14 29.09 -1.85 -4.09
N GLU A 15 28.77 -2.00 -2.80
CA GLU A 15 29.49 -2.83 -1.82
C GLU A 15 28.51 -3.61 -0.95
N TRP A 16 28.99 -4.68 -0.34
CA TRP A 16 28.23 -5.40 0.69
C TRP A 16 28.25 -4.61 1.99
N THR A 17 27.14 -4.64 2.72
CA THR A 17 26.97 -4.02 4.03
C THR A 17 26.53 -5.07 5.05
N ALA A 18 26.57 -4.73 6.34
CA ALA A 18 26.30 -5.69 7.41
C ALA A 18 25.33 -5.14 8.47
N ALA A 19 24.57 -6.04 9.09
CA ALA A 19 23.73 -5.78 10.25
C ALA A 19 23.76 -6.96 11.23
N GLN A 20 23.43 -6.70 12.49
CA GLN A 20 23.20 -7.74 13.50
C GLN A 20 21.71 -7.85 13.82
N ILE A 21 21.18 -9.07 13.84
CA ILE A 21 19.86 -9.37 14.40
C ILE A 21 19.98 -9.42 15.91
N VAL A 22 19.44 -8.42 16.62
CA VAL A 22 19.60 -8.33 18.09
C VAL A 22 18.39 -8.85 18.86
N ARG A 23 17.22 -8.95 18.22
CA ARG A 23 16.01 -9.50 18.83
C ARG A 23 15.11 -10.11 17.76
N LEU A 24 14.34 -11.13 18.15
CA LEU A 24 13.23 -11.69 17.37
C LEU A 24 11.97 -11.63 18.24
N ASP A 25 10.85 -11.25 17.63
CA ASP A 25 9.54 -11.22 18.25
C ASP A 25 8.57 -12.09 17.43
N PRO A 26 8.22 -13.30 17.92
CA PRO A 26 7.29 -14.19 17.23
C PRO A 26 5.86 -13.66 17.16
N ASP A 27 5.42 -12.83 18.11
CA ASP A 27 4.04 -12.36 18.19
C ASP A 27 3.77 -11.31 17.10
N SER A 28 4.72 -10.39 16.92
CA SER A 28 4.67 -9.38 15.86
C SER A 28 5.33 -9.83 14.55
N GLN A 29 5.96 -11.01 14.53
CA GLN A 29 6.74 -11.52 13.39
C GLN A 29 7.82 -10.53 12.92
N THR A 30 8.50 -9.90 13.87
CA THR A 30 9.55 -8.91 13.59
C THR A 30 10.93 -9.34 14.08
N ALA A 31 11.96 -8.80 13.42
CA ALA A 31 13.35 -8.86 13.84
C ALA A 31 13.84 -7.43 14.11
N ALA A 32 14.47 -7.20 15.26
CA ALA A 32 15.16 -5.95 15.52
C ALA A 32 16.56 -6.02 14.92
N VAL A 33 16.84 -5.13 13.97
CA VAL A 33 18.04 -5.16 13.11
C VAL A 33 18.87 -3.92 13.39
N LEU A 34 20.11 -4.12 13.83
CA LEU A 34 21.10 -3.08 14.08
C LEU A 34 22.07 -3.03 12.89
N GLU A 35 22.06 -1.96 12.10
CA GLU A 35 23.06 -1.81 11.05
C GLU A 35 24.45 -1.56 11.64
N LEU A 36 25.47 -2.09 10.96
CA LEU A 36 26.87 -1.96 11.34
C LEU A 36 27.54 -0.94 10.42
N ASP A 37 28.51 -0.20 10.97
CA ASP A 37 29.36 0.71 10.20
C ASP A 37 30.43 -0.08 9.44
N TRP A 38 29.97 -0.82 8.43
CA TRP A 38 30.81 -1.68 7.62
C TRP A 38 30.29 -1.76 6.20
N SER A 39 31.21 -1.64 5.23
CA SER A 39 30.99 -2.14 3.90
C SER A 39 32.29 -2.59 3.24
N GLY A 40 32.17 -3.43 2.21
CA GLY A 40 33.31 -3.85 1.40
C GLY A 40 32.95 -4.92 0.38
N PRO A 41 33.94 -5.70 -0.08
CA PRO A 41 33.70 -6.87 -0.92
C PRO A 41 32.78 -7.89 -0.25
N GLU A 42 32.20 -8.79 -1.04
CA GLU A 42 31.33 -9.86 -0.52
C GLU A 42 32.04 -10.68 0.58
N PRO A 43 31.52 -10.66 1.83
CA PRO A 43 32.15 -11.37 2.92
C PRO A 43 31.77 -12.85 2.88
N SER A 44 32.78 -13.71 2.98
CA SER A 44 32.59 -15.17 3.07
C SER A 44 32.42 -15.65 4.52
N SER A 45 32.85 -14.85 5.49
CA SER A 45 32.78 -15.16 6.93
C SER A 45 32.92 -13.90 7.79
N MET A 46 32.60 -14.03 9.08
CA MET A 46 32.86 -12.99 10.10
C MET A 46 34.29 -12.43 10.09
N ALA A 47 35.30 -13.22 9.73
CA ALA A 47 36.68 -12.76 9.70
C ALA A 47 36.92 -11.66 8.64
N ASN A 48 36.09 -11.59 7.60
CA ASN A 48 36.19 -10.54 6.57
C ASN A 48 35.67 -9.18 7.04
N LEU A 49 34.89 -9.13 8.13
CA LEU A 49 34.27 -7.90 8.61
C LEU A 49 35.25 -7.07 9.47
N GLY A 50 36.26 -7.69 10.07
CA GLY A 50 37.21 -7.02 10.95
C GLY A 50 36.55 -6.47 12.22
N ASP A 51 37.05 -5.34 12.70
CA ASP A 51 36.49 -4.65 13.86
C ASP A 51 35.25 -3.85 13.45
N ILE A 52 34.07 -4.37 13.80
CA ILE A 52 32.77 -3.77 13.46
C ILE A 52 32.16 -3.04 14.66
N THR A 53 31.58 -1.88 14.37
CA THR A 53 30.85 -1.07 15.35
C THR A 53 29.42 -0.79 14.87
N PRO A 54 28.46 -0.56 15.78
CA PRO A 54 27.13 -0.13 15.40
C PRO A 54 27.14 1.17 14.58
N LEU A 55 26.36 1.24 13.51
CA LEU A 55 26.22 2.45 12.70
C LEU A 55 25.53 3.55 13.52
N ARG A 56 26.19 4.70 13.62
CA ARG A 56 25.63 5.92 14.23
C ARG A 56 25.27 6.93 13.17
N LEU A 57 24.05 7.45 13.27
CA LEU A 57 23.51 8.41 12.32
C LEU A 57 23.69 9.83 12.86
N THR A 58 24.35 10.66 12.06
CA THR A 58 24.52 12.10 12.29
C THR A 58 24.11 12.91 11.06
N HIS A 59 23.65 12.24 10.00
CA HIS A 59 23.15 12.93 8.81
C HIS A 59 21.79 13.59 9.04
N HIS A 60 21.52 14.68 8.34
CA HIS A 60 20.25 15.40 8.40
C HIS A 60 19.86 15.79 9.84
N SER A 61 18.72 15.33 10.34
CA SER A 61 18.21 15.62 11.68
C SER A 61 18.63 14.60 12.74
N TRP A 62 19.48 13.62 12.38
CA TRP A 62 19.98 12.63 13.32
C TRP A 62 21.07 13.21 14.24
N ASN A 63 21.09 12.76 15.50
CA ASN A 63 21.92 13.33 16.57
C ASN A 63 22.84 12.30 17.25
N GLY A 64 23.30 11.29 16.50
CA GLY A 64 24.19 10.22 16.98
C GLY A 64 23.48 8.95 17.43
N SER A 65 22.17 8.83 17.15
CA SER A 65 21.38 7.62 17.37
C SER A 65 21.87 6.45 16.52
N LEU A 66 21.58 5.23 16.96
CA LEU A 66 21.91 4.02 16.21
C LEU A 66 20.97 3.87 15.00
N SER A 67 21.50 3.37 13.87
CA SER A 67 20.63 2.82 12.82
C SER A 67 20.09 1.48 13.27
N PHE A 68 18.89 1.51 13.85
CA PHE A 68 18.29 0.38 14.53
C PHE A 68 16.78 0.40 14.35
N CYS A 69 16.21 -0.63 13.73
CA CYS A 69 14.77 -0.71 13.46
C CYS A 69 14.24 -2.14 13.51
N ASN A 70 12.94 -2.28 13.75
CA ASN A 70 12.22 -3.53 13.57
C ASN A 70 11.88 -3.71 12.08
N GLN A 71 12.18 -4.89 11.55
CA GLN A 71 11.91 -5.31 10.17
C GLN A 71 11.14 -6.64 10.20
N GLY A 72 10.59 -7.08 9.07
CA GLY A 72 9.96 -8.40 8.98
C GLY A 72 10.95 -9.52 9.32
N TRP A 73 10.55 -10.49 10.13
CA TRP A 73 11.45 -11.54 10.64
C TRP A 73 11.95 -12.55 9.58
N VAL A 74 11.36 -12.54 8.38
CA VAL A 74 11.83 -13.36 7.25
C VAL A 74 13.04 -12.65 6.65
N LEU A 75 14.19 -13.31 6.71
CA LEU A 75 15.42 -12.82 6.08
C LEU A 75 15.27 -12.96 4.55
N PRO A 76 15.42 -11.87 3.76
CA PRO A 76 15.23 -11.95 2.32
C PRO A 76 16.32 -12.77 1.63
N ARG A 77 15.98 -13.39 0.48
CA ARG A 77 16.91 -14.18 -0.35
C ARG A 77 18.18 -13.45 -0.76
N SER A 78 18.08 -12.13 -0.95
CA SER A 78 19.23 -11.29 -1.27
C SER A 78 20.23 -11.12 -0.11
N HIS A 79 19.91 -11.61 1.09
CA HIS A 79 20.72 -11.48 2.29
C HIS A 79 21.39 -12.81 2.67
N LYS A 80 22.55 -12.71 3.34
CA LYS A 80 23.34 -13.86 3.77
C LYS A 80 23.73 -13.75 5.23
N VAL A 81 23.56 -14.82 5.99
CA VAL A 81 24.15 -14.95 7.33
C VAL A 81 25.62 -15.33 7.18
N VAL A 82 26.52 -14.52 7.72
CA VAL A 82 28.00 -14.74 7.63
C VAL A 82 28.62 -15.24 8.93
N GLY A 83 27.82 -15.30 9.99
CA GLY A 83 28.15 -15.87 11.29
C GLY A 83 27.33 -15.22 12.41
N THR A 84 27.80 -15.39 13.64
CA THR A 84 27.13 -14.91 14.85
C THR A 84 28.18 -14.23 15.73
N MET A 85 27.78 -13.19 16.46
CA MET A 85 28.63 -12.50 17.43
C MET A 85 27.85 -12.08 18.68
N PRO A 86 28.52 -11.73 19.80
CA PRO A 86 27.86 -11.14 20.97
C PRO A 86 27.07 -9.89 20.59
N LEU A 87 25.95 -9.67 21.29
CA LEU A 87 25.08 -8.53 20.99
C LEU A 87 25.81 -7.21 21.24
N LEU A 88 25.84 -6.36 20.20
CA LEU A 88 26.33 -4.98 20.31
C LEU A 88 25.24 -4.03 20.84
N HIS A 89 23.99 -4.49 20.87
CA HIS A 89 22.85 -3.76 21.40
C HIS A 89 21.82 -4.75 21.96
N ASP A 90 21.18 -4.40 23.08
CA ASP A 90 20.26 -5.29 23.81
C ASP A 90 18.90 -4.64 24.15
N LYS A 91 18.66 -3.42 23.67
CA LYS A 91 17.40 -2.69 23.91
C LYS A 91 16.37 -2.96 22.81
N PRO A 92 15.07 -2.86 23.12
CA PRO A 92 14.03 -2.91 22.10
C PRO A 92 14.09 -1.68 21.19
N SER A 93 13.75 -1.87 19.91
CA SER A 93 13.53 -0.78 18.96
C SER A 93 12.08 -0.30 19.07
N ASN A 94 11.88 1.01 19.07
CA ASN A 94 10.57 1.66 18.90
C ASN A 94 10.42 2.27 17.49
N SER A 95 11.19 1.76 16.53
CA SER A 95 11.17 2.19 15.13
C SER A 95 10.91 0.98 14.24
N TRP A 96 10.16 1.18 13.16
CA TRP A 96 9.79 0.15 12.21
C TRP A 96 10.17 0.59 10.80
N ALA A 97 10.64 -0.35 10.00
CA ALA A 97 10.89 -0.15 8.59
C ALA A 97 10.15 -1.23 7.79
N TYR A 98 9.66 -0.83 6.61
CA TYR A 98 9.13 -1.77 5.66
C TYR A 98 10.28 -2.43 4.90
N GLY A 99 10.43 -3.74 5.02
CA GLY A 99 11.48 -4.51 4.34
C GLY A 99 12.91 -4.27 4.86
N TRP A 100 13.84 -5.01 4.27
CA TRP A 100 15.28 -4.92 4.59
C TRP A 100 15.99 -4.04 3.55
N HIS A 101 16.27 -2.79 3.93
CA HIS A 101 16.97 -1.81 3.10
C HIS A 101 18.40 -1.58 3.58
N LEU A 102 19.12 -2.68 3.80
CA LEU A 102 20.44 -2.67 4.42
C LEU A 102 21.44 -1.83 3.60
N GLY A 103 22.09 -0.86 4.26
CA GLY A 103 23.09 0.00 3.63
C GLY A 103 22.59 1.34 3.09
N ASP A 104 21.28 1.61 3.07
CA ASP A 104 20.75 2.95 2.68
C ASP A 104 21.22 4.02 3.68
N GLN A 105 21.10 3.73 4.98
CA GLN A 105 21.54 4.66 6.03
C GLN A 105 23.05 4.83 6.05
N LEU A 106 23.82 3.75 5.84
CA LEU A 106 25.28 3.83 5.73
C LEU A 106 25.71 4.70 4.54
N ALA A 107 25.05 4.57 3.39
CA ALA A 107 25.34 5.38 2.21
C ALA A 107 25.09 6.88 2.49
N ARG A 108 23.97 7.21 3.11
CA ARG A 108 23.65 8.59 3.52
C ARG A 108 24.65 9.12 4.54
N GLN A 109 25.03 8.30 5.51
CA GLN A 109 26.01 8.68 6.52
C GLN A 109 27.38 8.98 5.89
N ARG A 110 27.89 8.12 5.00
CA ARG A 110 29.16 8.36 4.30
C ARG A 110 29.12 9.61 3.42
N ARG A 111 28.02 9.85 2.71
CA ARG A 111 27.82 11.09 1.95
C ARG A 111 27.88 12.30 2.87
N TRP A 112 27.21 12.22 4.02
CA TRP A 112 27.25 13.26 5.04
C TRP A 112 28.65 13.51 5.58
N ASP A 113 29.41 12.46 5.88
CA ASP A 113 30.78 12.62 6.38
C ASP A 113 31.72 13.21 5.32
N SER A 114 31.44 12.99 4.04
CA SER A 114 32.15 13.62 2.91
C SER A 114 31.79 15.09 2.66
N GLY A 115 30.81 15.64 3.39
CA GLY A 115 30.37 17.03 3.26
C GLY A 115 29.17 17.24 2.32
N VAL A 116 28.64 16.19 1.69
CA VAL A 116 27.43 16.27 0.87
C VAL A 116 26.20 16.26 1.78
N ARG A 117 25.33 17.27 1.64
CA ARG A 117 24.17 17.47 2.53
C ARG A 117 22.82 17.14 1.87
N GLU A 118 22.81 16.98 0.56
CA GLU A 118 21.63 16.65 -0.23
C GLU A 118 21.75 15.22 -0.76
N ASP A 119 20.63 14.49 -0.80
CA ASP A 119 20.58 13.18 -1.43
C ASP A 119 20.52 13.34 -2.96
N PRO A 120 21.31 12.56 -3.73
CA PRO A 120 21.33 12.66 -5.18
C PRO A 120 20.00 12.22 -5.77
N VAL A 121 19.67 12.76 -6.95
CA VAL A 121 18.50 12.30 -7.71
C VAL A 121 18.70 10.83 -8.10
N ALA A 122 17.84 9.97 -7.56
CA ALA A 122 17.88 8.54 -7.80
C ALA A 122 17.23 8.21 -9.16
N ALA A 123 17.99 8.32 -10.25
CA ALA A 123 17.49 8.04 -11.62
C ALA A 123 16.89 6.63 -11.79
N TRP A 124 17.25 5.69 -10.91
CA TRP A 124 16.71 4.34 -10.86
C TRP A 124 15.38 4.20 -10.13
N LYS A 125 14.91 5.27 -9.47
CA LYS A 125 13.58 5.36 -8.87
C LYS A 125 12.69 6.21 -9.75
N ALA A 126 11.50 5.72 -10.05
CA ALA A 126 10.49 6.48 -10.75
C ALA A 126 9.14 6.32 -10.07
N GLU A 127 8.40 7.42 -10.00
CA GLU A 127 7.05 7.47 -9.46
C GLU A 127 6.12 8.19 -10.43
N TYR A 128 4.95 7.62 -10.68
CA TYR A 128 3.94 8.16 -11.58
C TYR A 128 2.54 8.02 -11.00
N THR A 129 1.62 8.85 -11.47
CA THR A 129 0.19 8.54 -11.41
C THR A 129 -0.19 7.59 -12.54
N GLY A 130 -1.33 6.89 -12.39
CA GLY A 130 -1.90 6.02 -13.41
C GLY A 130 -2.18 6.76 -14.72
N GLU A 131 -2.66 8.00 -14.64
CA GLU A 131 -2.86 8.85 -15.81
C GLU A 131 -1.55 9.16 -16.53
N ALA A 132 -0.54 9.64 -15.80
CA ALA A 132 0.74 10.04 -16.37
C ALA A 132 1.48 8.85 -17.00
N VAL A 133 1.46 7.68 -16.35
CA VAL A 133 2.09 6.47 -16.89
C VAL A 133 1.40 6.03 -18.18
N ASN A 134 0.07 6.03 -18.22
CA ASN A 134 -0.68 5.63 -19.42
C ASN A 134 -0.45 6.59 -20.59
N GLU A 135 -0.34 7.90 -20.33
CA GLU A 135 -0.07 8.89 -21.38
C GLU A 135 1.22 8.54 -22.15
N PHE A 136 2.31 8.24 -21.45
CA PHE A 136 3.56 7.93 -22.14
C PHE A 136 3.70 6.46 -22.56
N LEU A 137 3.04 5.50 -21.89
CA LEU A 137 2.97 4.11 -22.37
C LEU A 137 2.23 4.00 -23.71
N SER A 138 1.29 4.92 -23.99
CA SER A 138 0.60 5.00 -25.27
C SER A 138 1.49 5.40 -26.47
N ARG A 139 2.73 5.84 -26.21
CA ARG A 139 3.68 6.30 -27.23
C ARG A 139 4.81 5.28 -27.41
N PRO A 140 5.18 4.92 -28.65
CA PRO A 140 6.34 4.08 -28.89
C PRO A 140 7.61 4.81 -28.43
N THR A 141 8.16 4.35 -27.32
CA THR A 141 9.36 4.92 -26.69
C THR A 141 10.31 3.78 -26.30
N GLU A 142 11.61 4.08 -26.24
CA GLU A 142 12.65 3.11 -25.89
C GLU A 142 12.40 2.50 -24.49
N PRO A 143 13.00 1.37 -24.11
CA PRO A 143 12.95 0.89 -22.71
C PRO A 143 13.66 1.85 -21.74
N ARG A 144 13.19 1.93 -20.49
CA ARG A 144 13.83 2.63 -19.35
C ARG A 144 14.54 1.64 -18.44
N SER A 145 15.59 1.02 -18.95
CA SER A 145 16.37 0.04 -18.19
C SER A 145 17.10 0.65 -16.98
N GLU A 146 17.24 1.97 -16.92
CA GLU A 146 17.80 2.63 -15.76
C GLU A 146 16.89 2.55 -14.53
N VAL A 147 15.57 2.47 -14.73
CA VAL A 147 14.56 2.43 -13.66
C VAL A 147 14.42 1.00 -13.13
N THR A 148 14.75 0.81 -11.86
CA THR A 148 14.63 -0.49 -11.19
C THR A 148 13.65 -0.48 -10.03
N GLN A 149 13.28 0.70 -9.52
CA GLN A 149 12.22 0.87 -8.53
C GLN A 149 11.13 1.72 -9.15
N LEU A 150 9.94 1.15 -9.26
CA LEU A 150 8.80 1.78 -9.90
C LEU A 150 7.62 1.80 -8.93
N THR A 151 7.09 2.99 -8.69
CA THR A 151 5.83 3.18 -7.98
C THR A 151 4.82 3.84 -8.89
N ILE A 152 3.63 3.27 -9.00
CA ILE A 152 2.53 3.87 -9.74
C ILE A 152 1.33 3.97 -8.80
N ARG A 153 0.85 5.20 -8.60
CA ARG A 153 -0.31 5.51 -7.76
C ARG A 153 -1.52 5.84 -8.61
N ASP A 154 -2.70 5.86 -8.00
CA ASP A 154 -3.94 6.29 -8.64
C ASP A 154 -4.19 5.60 -9.98
N VAL A 155 -3.94 4.29 -10.03
CA VAL A 155 -4.17 3.47 -11.21
C VAL A 155 -5.67 3.20 -11.35
N ASP A 156 -6.28 3.74 -12.39
CA ASP A 156 -7.63 3.37 -12.84
C ASP A 156 -7.59 2.16 -13.78
N THR A 157 -6.70 2.21 -14.78
CA THR A 157 -6.40 1.10 -15.69
C THR A 157 -4.91 1.07 -15.98
N LEU A 158 -4.31 -0.11 -16.17
CA LEU A 158 -2.91 -0.26 -16.56
C LEU A 158 -2.72 -1.52 -17.40
N ASP A 159 -1.99 -1.40 -18.51
CA ASP A 159 -1.55 -2.53 -19.34
C ASP A 159 -0.17 -3.01 -18.87
N CYS A 160 -0.14 -4.19 -18.24
CA CYS A 160 1.10 -4.77 -17.73
C CYS A 160 2.05 -5.21 -18.86
N ALA A 161 1.57 -5.48 -20.08
CA ALA A 161 2.43 -5.80 -21.22
C ALA A 161 3.26 -4.59 -21.64
N GLN A 162 2.62 -3.42 -21.68
CA GLN A 162 3.29 -2.15 -21.98
C GLN A 162 4.24 -1.76 -20.85
N LEU A 163 3.80 -1.92 -19.60
CA LEU A 163 4.61 -1.65 -18.42
C LEU A 163 5.94 -2.41 -18.46
N VAL A 164 5.88 -3.73 -18.65
CA VAL A 164 7.06 -4.61 -18.69
C VAL A 164 7.97 -4.28 -19.87
N THR A 165 7.41 -3.91 -21.02
CA THR A 165 8.20 -3.50 -22.18
C THR A 165 8.96 -2.20 -21.92
N ARG A 166 8.31 -1.25 -21.24
CA ARG A 166 8.92 0.04 -20.92
C ARG A 166 9.89 -0.03 -19.75
N PHE A 167 9.68 -0.92 -18.78
CA PHE A 167 10.48 -1.01 -17.57
C PHE A 167 10.97 -2.45 -17.32
N PRO A 168 11.83 -3.00 -18.21
CA PRO A 168 12.20 -4.41 -18.17
C PRO A 168 13.10 -4.79 -16.98
N GLU A 169 13.86 -3.84 -16.43
CA GLU A 169 14.87 -4.08 -15.36
C GLU A 169 14.31 -3.79 -13.94
N VAL A 170 12.99 -3.73 -13.78
CA VAL A 170 12.36 -3.44 -12.48
C VAL A 170 12.62 -4.58 -11.50
N THR A 171 13.24 -4.24 -10.37
CA THR A 171 13.46 -5.14 -9.23
C THR A 171 12.46 -4.88 -8.10
N SER A 172 11.86 -3.69 -8.02
CA SER A 172 10.82 -3.35 -7.05
C SER A 172 9.65 -2.63 -7.72
N LEU A 173 8.49 -3.27 -7.74
CA LEU A 173 7.27 -2.74 -8.35
C LEU A 173 6.19 -2.51 -7.29
N GLN A 174 5.65 -1.30 -7.21
CA GLN A 174 4.56 -0.94 -6.32
C GLN A 174 3.43 -0.32 -7.13
N LEU A 175 2.23 -0.92 -7.08
CA LEU A 175 1.06 -0.49 -7.82
C LEU A 175 -0.09 -0.22 -6.85
N TYR A 176 -0.62 0.99 -6.89
CA TYR A 176 -1.74 1.42 -6.05
C TYR A 176 -2.87 1.95 -6.92
N GLY A 177 -4.09 1.48 -6.69
CA GLY A 177 -5.28 1.96 -7.38
C GLY A 177 -6.39 2.32 -6.41
N ARG A 178 -7.60 2.49 -6.96
CA ARG A 178 -8.84 2.63 -6.21
C ARG A 178 -9.93 1.83 -6.91
N LEU A 179 -9.91 0.51 -6.71
CA LEU A 179 -10.66 -0.45 -7.54
C LEU A 179 -10.27 -0.41 -9.03
N GLY A 180 -9.01 -0.09 -9.32
CA GLY A 180 -8.48 -0.01 -10.67
C GLY A 180 -8.31 -1.38 -11.33
N LEU A 181 -7.97 -1.40 -12.62
CA LEU A 181 -7.86 -2.62 -13.41
C LEU A 181 -6.45 -2.81 -13.98
N LEU A 182 -5.84 -3.95 -13.70
CA LEU A 182 -4.66 -4.45 -14.39
C LEU A 182 -5.10 -5.38 -15.52
N SER A 183 -4.69 -5.04 -16.74
CA SER A 183 -4.84 -5.88 -17.91
C SER A 183 -3.51 -6.56 -18.25
N ALA A 184 -3.57 -7.73 -18.89
CA ALA A 184 -2.40 -8.55 -19.21
C ALA A 184 -1.47 -8.81 -18.01
N ALA A 185 -2.02 -8.96 -16.80
CA ALA A 185 -1.23 -9.04 -15.58
C ALA A 185 -0.26 -10.23 -15.55
N GLY A 186 -0.58 -11.32 -16.26
CA GLY A 186 0.35 -12.44 -16.44
C GLY A 186 1.70 -12.05 -17.06
N GLU A 187 1.79 -10.95 -17.82
CA GLU A 187 3.04 -10.45 -18.42
C GLU A 187 4.07 -10.02 -17.38
N LEU A 188 3.66 -9.73 -16.13
CA LEU A 188 4.58 -9.44 -15.03
C LEU A 188 5.56 -10.60 -14.77
N ASN A 189 5.24 -11.83 -15.19
CA ASN A 189 6.15 -12.99 -15.15
C ASN A 189 7.42 -12.82 -16.01
N ARG A 190 7.49 -11.80 -16.87
CA ARG A 190 8.67 -11.50 -17.70
C ARG A 190 9.73 -10.68 -16.96
N LEU A 191 9.41 -10.11 -15.79
CA LEU A 191 10.35 -9.35 -14.97
C LEU A 191 11.23 -10.31 -14.16
N THR A 192 12.18 -10.98 -14.82
CA THR A 192 12.99 -12.05 -14.21
C THR A 192 13.84 -11.57 -13.02
N SER A 193 14.16 -10.27 -12.96
CA SER A 193 14.92 -9.65 -11.87
C SER A 193 14.03 -9.03 -10.78
N LEU A 194 12.71 -9.25 -10.83
CA LEU A 194 11.77 -8.72 -9.84
C LEU A 194 12.02 -9.34 -8.46
N GLN A 195 12.38 -8.51 -7.49
CA GLN A 195 12.64 -8.88 -6.10
C GLN A 195 11.44 -8.55 -5.20
N ARG A 196 10.71 -7.47 -5.48
CA ARG A 196 9.61 -7.01 -4.64
C ARG A 196 8.42 -6.59 -5.46
N ILE A 197 7.23 -7.06 -5.06
CA ILE A 197 5.97 -6.62 -5.65
C ILE A 197 4.97 -6.21 -4.58
N GLY A 198 4.40 -5.02 -4.76
CA GLY A 198 3.26 -4.51 -4.01
C GLY A 198 2.10 -4.22 -4.95
N ILE A 199 0.92 -4.74 -4.66
CA ILE A 199 -0.32 -4.41 -5.39
C ILE A 199 -1.42 -4.17 -4.38
N ALA A 200 -1.98 -2.95 -4.39
CA ALA A 200 -3.09 -2.58 -3.52
C ALA A 200 -4.25 -1.99 -4.32
N ASP A 201 -5.48 -2.40 -3.97
CA ASP A 201 -6.72 -1.83 -4.50
C ASP A 201 -6.86 -1.93 -6.04
N LEU A 202 -6.34 -3.03 -6.58
CA LEU A 202 -6.25 -3.30 -8.01
C LEU A 202 -6.82 -4.68 -8.36
N PHE A 203 -7.55 -4.72 -9.48
CA PHE A 203 -8.38 -5.83 -9.95
C PHE A 203 -8.08 -6.15 -11.42
N GLY A 204 -8.89 -6.99 -12.06
CA GLY A 204 -8.69 -7.44 -13.44
C GLY A 204 -7.83 -8.69 -13.59
N MET A 205 -7.03 -9.03 -12.58
CA MET A 205 -6.25 -10.27 -12.56
C MET A 205 -7.08 -11.50 -12.20
N THR A 206 -6.74 -12.64 -12.79
CA THR A 206 -7.30 -13.96 -12.53
C THR A 206 -6.26 -14.90 -11.91
N GLY A 207 -6.64 -16.09 -11.48
CA GLY A 207 -5.66 -17.07 -10.96
C GLY A 207 -4.58 -17.50 -11.96
N GLU A 208 -4.81 -17.35 -13.27
CA GLU A 208 -3.85 -17.70 -14.31
C GLU A 208 -2.73 -16.66 -14.47
N ASP A 209 -3.00 -15.42 -14.07
CA ASP A 209 -2.05 -14.30 -14.11
C ASP A 209 -1.01 -14.35 -12.98
N ARG A 210 -1.11 -15.32 -12.06
CA ARG A 210 -0.22 -15.44 -10.90
C ARG A 210 1.25 -15.38 -11.32
N LEU A 211 2.06 -14.70 -10.50
CA LEU A 211 3.50 -14.81 -10.60
C LEU A 211 3.94 -16.22 -10.22
N ARG A 212 4.86 -16.80 -10.99
CA ARG A 212 5.36 -18.16 -10.81
C ARG A 212 6.81 -18.10 -10.32
N PRO A 213 7.19 -18.86 -9.28
CA PRO A 213 8.57 -18.88 -8.79
C PRO A 213 9.62 -19.16 -9.88
N GLN A 214 9.30 -19.98 -10.88
CA GLN A 214 10.23 -20.29 -11.98
C GLN A 214 10.38 -19.14 -12.98
N SER A 215 9.41 -18.23 -13.05
CA SER A 215 9.42 -17.08 -13.97
C SER A 215 10.05 -15.84 -13.35
N VAL A 216 9.89 -15.67 -12.04
CA VAL A 216 10.46 -14.55 -11.26
C VAL A 216 11.26 -15.09 -10.06
N PRO A 217 12.39 -15.76 -10.30
CA PRO A 217 13.11 -16.52 -9.27
C PRO A 217 13.71 -15.66 -8.14
N GLU A 218 13.97 -14.38 -8.42
CA GLU A 218 14.56 -13.42 -7.47
C GLU A 218 13.54 -12.80 -6.51
N LEU A 219 12.25 -13.13 -6.66
CA LEU A 219 11.19 -12.52 -5.85
C LEU A 219 11.31 -12.94 -4.38
N GLU A 220 11.50 -11.95 -3.51
CA GLU A 220 11.71 -12.11 -2.07
C GLU A 220 10.62 -11.42 -1.22
N SER A 221 9.79 -10.55 -1.81
CA SER A 221 8.71 -9.88 -1.11
C SER A 221 7.46 -9.75 -1.97
N VAL A 222 6.35 -10.28 -1.44
CA VAL A 222 5.01 -10.20 -2.04
C VAL A 222 4.07 -9.53 -1.05
N ASP A 223 3.57 -8.34 -1.38
CA ASP A 223 2.57 -7.63 -0.59
C ASP A 223 1.34 -7.30 -1.43
N LEU A 224 0.23 -7.95 -1.13
CA LEU A 224 -1.00 -7.86 -1.90
C LEU A 224 -2.15 -7.54 -0.96
N TYR A 225 -2.85 -6.44 -1.24
CA TYR A 225 -3.93 -5.95 -0.40
C TYR A 225 -5.14 -5.57 -1.24
N ASN A 226 -6.32 -6.06 -0.83
CA ASN A 226 -7.59 -5.72 -1.49
C ASN A 226 -7.58 -6.02 -3.00
N ILE A 227 -7.27 -7.27 -3.34
CA ILE A 227 -7.10 -7.80 -4.70
C ILE A 227 -8.14 -8.90 -5.02
N PRO A 228 -8.29 -9.38 -6.28
CA PRO A 228 -9.20 -10.47 -6.60
C PRO A 228 -8.92 -11.74 -5.78
N ALA A 229 -9.97 -12.34 -5.21
CA ALA A 229 -9.86 -13.52 -4.35
C ALA A 229 -9.23 -14.72 -5.07
N ALA A 230 -9.52 -14.88 -6.36
CA ALA A 230 -8.93 -15.93 -7.19
C ALA A 230 -7.41 -15.75 -7.35
N TYR A 231 -6.96 -14.54 -7.68
CA TYR A 231 -5.53 -14.20 -7.76
C TYR A 231 -4.84 -14.35 -6.40
N ALA A 232 -5.46 -13.85 -5.33
CA ALA A 232 -4.94 -13.98 -3.97
C ALA A 232 -4.73 -15.44 -3.56
N SER A 233 -5.70 -16.32 -3.85
CA SER A 233 -5.59 -17.75 -3.58
C SER A 233 -4.45 -18.39 -4.39
N ALA A 234 -4.38 -18.06 -5.68
CA ALA A 234 -3.38 -18.57 -6.59
C ALA A 234 -1.95 -18.14 -6.19
N MET A 235 -1.76 -16.88 -5.81
CA MET A 235 -0.49 -16.36 -5.29
C MET A 235 -0.09 -17.02 -3.98
N ARG A 236 -1.02 -17.20 -3.03
CA ARG A 236 -0.74 -17.94 -1.79
C ARG A 236 -0.29 -19.38 -2.08
N GLY A 237 -0.95 -20.06 -3.01
CA GLY A 237 -0.60 -21.43 -3.40
C GLY A 237 0.80 -21.52 -4.02
N ALA A 238 1.17 -20.54 -4.85
CA ALA A 238 2.47 -20.51 -5.52
C ALA A 238 3.63 -20.13 -4.59
N TRP A 239 3.44 -19.19 -3.66
CA TRP A 239 4.53 -18.55 -2.92
C TRP A 239 4.68 -18.97 -1.46
N ARG A 240 3.66 -19.61 -0.84
CA ARG A 240 3.83 -20.17 0.51
C ARG A 240 4.97 -21.19 0.64
N PRO A 241 5.20 -22.10 -0.34
CA PRO A 241 6.34 -23.01 -0.30
C PRO A 241 7.70 -22.32 -0.35
N GLU A 242 7.76 -21.05 -0.79
CA GLU A 242 8.99 -20.27 -0.95
C GLU A 242 9.35 -19.49 0.33
N ILE A 243 8.48 -19.45 1.35
CA ILE A 243 8.74 -18.76 2.63
C ILE A 243 9.99 -19.30 3.34
N PRO A 244 10.21 -20.63 3.50
CA PRO A 244 11.40 -21.16 4.15
C PRO A 244 12.70 -20.75 3.43
N GLU A 245 12.59 -20.47 2.14
CA GLU A 245 13.68 -20.03 1.29
C GLU A 245 13.83 -18.49 1.30
N GLY A 246 13.22 -17.76 2.23
CA GLY A 246 13.44 -16.31 2.40
C GLY A 246 12.48 -15.40 1.61
N VAL A 247 11.28 -15.88 1.26
CA VAL A 247 10.23 -15.03 0.67
C VAL A 247 9.26 -14.55 1.73
N TYR A 248 9.15 -13.24 1.88
CA TYR A 248 8.10 -12.60 2.67
C TYR A 248 6.79 -12.57 1.88
N ILE A 249 5.69 -12.98 2.53
CA ILE A 249 4.34 -12.89 1.94
C ILE A 249 3.36 -12.18 2.87
N SER A 250 2.67 -11.19 2.34
CA SER A 250 1.50 -10.53 2.91
C SER A 250 0.42 -10.54 1.83
N ILE A 251 -0.65 -11.31 2.03
CA ILE A 251 -1.76 -11.39 1.08
C ILE A 251 -3.07 -11.27 1.85
N LEU A 252 -3.61 -10.06 1.89
CA LEU A 252 -4.75 -9.69 2.72
C LEU A 252 -5.93 -9.22 1.85
N ARG A 253 -7.14 -9.44 2.36
CA ARG A 253 -8.40 -8.96 1.75
C ARG A 253 -8.60 -9.39 0.29
N GLY A 254 -8.62 -10.70 0.04
CA GLY A 254 -9.07 -11.21 -1.26
C GLY A 254 -10.57 -10.95 -1.45
N ARG A 255 -10.96 -10.22 -2.50
CA ARG A 255 -12.36 -9.85 -2.76
C ARG A 255 -12.94 -10.64 -3.92
N LYS A 256 -14.19 -11.10 -3.76
CA LYS A 256 -14.92 -11.76 -4.84
C LYS A 256 -15.47 -10.73 -5.84
N PRO A 257 -15.76 -11.11 -7.10
CA PRO A 257 -16.30 -10.19 -8.10
C PRO A 257 -17.55 -9.44 -7.62
N GLU A 258 -18.44 -10.12 -6.89
CA GLU A 258 -19.69 -9.51 -6.41
C GLU A 258 -19.43 -8.37 -5.41
N TRP A 259 -18.36 -8.48 -4.60
CA TRP A 259 -17.96 -7.40 -3.69
C TRP A 259 -17.45 -6.19 -4.49
N VAL A 260 -16.71 -6.41 -5.58
CA VAL A 260 -16.18 -5.32 -6.41
C VAL A 260 -17.32 -4.58 -7.10
N GLU A 261 -18.30 -5.32 -7.63
CA GLU A 261 -19.51 -4.74 -8.22
C GLU A 261 -20.31 -3.92 -7.20
N GLU A 262 -20.48 -4.45 -5.99
CA GLU A 262 -21.21 -3.78 -4.91
C GLU A 262 -20.50 -2.50 -4.39
N ASN A 263 -19.16 -2.48 -4.45
CA ASN A 263 -18.36 -1.41 -3.85
C ASN A 263 -17.79 -0.40 -4.86
N ARG A 264 -17.98 -0.60 -6.17
CA ARG A 264 -17.46 0.30 -7.22
C ARG A 264 -17.89 1.75 -7.03
N ASN A 265 -19.16 1.95 -6.68
CA ASN A 265 -19.76 3.27 -6.45
C ASN A 265 -20.13 3.48 -4.98
N ASN A 266 -19.45 2.76 -4.07
CA ASN A 266 -19.66 2.90 -2.63
C ASN A 266 -18.58 3.84 -2.04
N PRO A 267 -18.93 5.09 -1.67
CA PRO A 267 -18.00 6.02 -1.04
C PRO A 267 -17.54 5.55 0.34
N LEU A 268 -18.33 4.71 1.01
CA LEU A 268 -18.00 4.16 2.33
C LEU A 268 -17.21 2.85 2.27
N ARG A 269 -16.75 2.40 1.09
CA ARG A 269 -16.10 1.09 0.93
C ARG A 269 -14.86 0.92 1.83
N ASP A 270 -14.17 2.03 2.13
CA ASP A 270 -12.92 2.05 2.88
C ASP A 270 -13.15 1.88 4.40
N TRP A 271 -14.41 1.88 4.84
CA TRP A 271 -14.82 1.49 6.20
C TRP A 271 -14.78 -0.03 6.40
N ASP A 272 -14.84 -0.83 5.32
CA ASP A 272 -14.79 -2.28 5.41
C ASP A 272 -13.43 -2.72 5.97
N GLY A 273 -13.39 -3.10 7.24
CA GLY A 273 -12.20 -3.55 7.94
C GLY A 273 -11.30 -2.43 8.48
N ARG A 274 -11.77 -1.19 8.58
CA ARG A 274 -11.09 -0.15 9.36
C ARG A 274 -11.06 -0.57 10.84
N GLU A 275 -9.95 -0.33 11.55
CA GLU A 275 -9.69 -0.95 12.87
C GLU A 275 -10.78 -0.67 13.91
N HIS A 276 -11.28 0.56 13.98
CA HIS A 276 -12.33 0.98 14.91
C HIS A 276 -13.76 0.77 14.38
N ILE A 277 -13.93 0.31 13.13
CA ILE A 277 -15.24 0.08 12.52
C ILE A 277 -15.51 -1.42 12.41
N SER A 278 -16.42 -1.92 13.25
CA SER A 278 -16.79 -3.33 13.21
C SER A 278 -17.44 -3.72 11.86
N PRO A 279 -17.29 -4.98 11.39
CA PRO A 279 -17.97 -5.44 10.17
C PRO A 279 -19.51 -5.30 10.22
N ALA A 280 -20.10 -5.39 11.42
CA ALA A 280 -21.53 -5.19 11.61
C ALA A 280 -21.93 -3.72 11.47
N THR A 281 -21.11 -2.80 12.00
CA THR A 281 -21.28 -1.35 11.84
C THR A 281 -21.17 -0.97 10.36
N TYR A 282 -20.13 -1.42 9.67
CA TYR A 282 -19.94 -1.17 8.25
C TYR A 282 -21.15 -1.64 7.41
N LYS A 283 -21.64 -2.88 7.63
CA LYS A 283 -22.82 -3.39 6.91
C LYS A 283 -24.07 -2.53 7.12
N ARG A 284 -24.28 -2.03 8.34
CA ARG A 284 -25.42 -1.15 8.64
C ARG A 284 -25.27 0.22 7.99
N ALA A 285 -24.07 0.80 8.03
CA ALA A 285 -23.74 2.06 7.34
C ALA A 285 -23.97 1.94 5.83
N LEU A 286 -23.48 0.87 5.20
CA LEU A 286 -23.70 0.58 3.78
C LEU A 286 -25.18 0.41 3.43
N THR A 287 -25.95 -0.28 4.29
CA THR A 287 -27.40 -0.43 4.12
C THR A 287 -28.11 0.93 4.16
N GLN A 288 -27.74 1.79 5.11
CA GLN A 288 -28.29 3.14 5.22
C GLN A 288 -27.93 4.00 4.00
N TYR A 289 -26.66 4.00 3.59
CA TYR A 289 -26.21 4.71 2.39
C TYR A 289 -27.01 4.29 1.15
N LYS A 290 -27.19 2.98 0.91
CA LYS A 290 -27.97 2.46 -0.21
C LYS A 290 -29.44 2.87 -0.15
N ALA A 291 -30.04 2.87 1.03
CA ALA A 291 -31.42 3.30 1.23
C ALA A 291 -31.59 4.79 0.91
N THR A 292 -30.68 5.64 1.40
CA THR A 292 -30.66 7.08 1.11
C THR A 292 -30.45 7.35 -0.37
N ARG A 293 -29.46 6.70 -1.01
CA ARG A 293 -29.23 6.80 -2.46
C ARG A 293 -30.49 6.46 -3.26
N LYS A 294 -31.15 5.36 -2.92
CA LYS A 294 -32.40 4.95 -3.59
C LYS A 294 -33.48 6.03 -3.44
N ALA A 295 -33.69 6.53 -2.23
CA ALA A 295 -34.71 7.55 -1.95
C ALA A 295 -34.46 8.86 -2.72
N VAL A 296 -33.19 9.31 -2.77
CA VAL A 296 -32.83 10.52 -3.53
C VAL A 296 -33.12 10.35 -5.03
N LEU A 297 -32.68 9.24 -5.63
CA LEU A 297 -32.92 8.97 -7.05
C LEU A 297 -34.42 8.84 -7.37
N GLU A 298 -35.22 8.27 -6.46
CA GLU A 298 -36.66 8.15 -6.61
C GLU A 298 -37.37 9.51 -6.61
N VAL A 299 -36.91 10.48 -5.79
CA VAL A 299 -37.43 11.86 -5.81
C VAL A 299 -37.27 12.49 -7.18
N PHE A 300 -36.10 12.38 -7.80
CA PHE A 300 -35.88 12.96 -9.13
C PHE A 300 -36.59 12.21 -10.26
N ALA A 301 -36.86 10.92 -10.09
CA ALA A 301 -37.52 10.10 -11.10
C ALA A 301 -39.05 10.26 -11.11
N VAL A 302 -39.68 10.48 -9.95
CA VAL A 302 -41.14 10.40 -9.78
C VAL A 302 -41.77 11.73 -9.39
N GLU A 303 -41.09 12.53 -8.57
CA GLU A 303 -41.68 13.72 -7.97
C GLU A 303 -41.55 14.95 -8.87
N ALA A 304 -42.50 15.87 -8.75
CA ALA A 304 -42.44 17.15 -9.45
C ALA A 304 -41.31 18.04 -8.91
N ALA A 305 -40.63 18.78 -9.78
CA ALA A 305 -39.48 19.61 -9.40
C ALA A 305 -39.73 20.60 -8.26
N GLY A 306 -40.97 21.09 -8.13
CA GLY A 306 -41.36 22.02 -7.07
C GLY A 306 -41.31 21.46 -5.65
N VAL A 307 -41.20 20.13 -5.46
CA VAL A 307 -41.13 19.50 -4.12
C VAL A 307 -39.77 18.88 -3.81
N TRP A 308 -38.80 18.95 -4.73
CA TRP A 308 -37.50 18.27 -4.55
C TRP A 308 -36.76 18.75 -3.31
N SER A 309 -36.68 20.06 -3.07
CA SER A 309 -35.97 20.61 -1.90
C SER A 309 -36.49 20.07 -0.57
N SER A 310 -37.82 20.09 -0.34
CA SER A 310 -38.40 19.60 0.91
C SER A 310 -38.20 18.10 1.09
N ARG A 311 -38.35 17.32 0.02
CA ARG A 311 -38.16 15.85 0.08
C ARG A 311 -36.70 15.48 0.34
N LEU A 312 -35.76 16.20 -0.25
CA LEU A 312 -34.33 15.97 -0.01
C LEU A 312 -33.92 16.36 1.41
N GLU A 313 -34.48 17.44 1.96
CA GLU A 313 -34.26 17.82 3.36
C GLU A 313 -34.74 16.73 4.33
N GLU A 314 -35.94 16.18 4.11
CA GLU A 314 -36.45 15.04 4.90
C GLU A 314 -35.55 13.79 4.80
N ILE A 315 -35.08 13.47 3.59
CA ILE A 315 -34.18 12.32 3.37
C ILE A 315 -32.84 12.56 4.09
N GLY A 316 -32.30 13.77 4.01
CA GLY A 316 -31.07 14.16 4.71
C GLY A 316 -31.22 14.02 6.21
N HIS A 317 -32.32 14.54 6.77
CA HIS A 317 -32.60 14.44 8.21
C HIS A 317 -32.66 12.98 8.66
N ALA A 318 -33.40 12.13 7.93
CA ALA A 318 -33.48 10.69 8.24
C ALA A 318 -32.12 9.98 8.14
N TYR A 319 -31.25 10.41 7.22
CA TYR A 319 -29.88 9.91 7.12
C TYR A 319 -29.06 10.29 8.36
N GLY A 320 -29.08 11.56 8.77
CA GLY A 320 -28.40 12.04 9.98
C GLY A 320 -28.83 11.28 11.24
N GLU A 321 -30.15 11.12 11.45
CA GLU A 321 -30.68 10.35 12.57
C GLU A 321 -30.27 8.88 12.54
N ALA A 322 -30.20 8.27 11.35
CA ALA A 322 -29.77 6.89 11.21
C ALA A 322 -28.31 6.71 11.65
N PHE A 323 -27.44 7.64 11.28
CA PHE A 323 -26.04 7.62 11.73
C PHE A 323 -25.89 7.99 13.22
N ASN A 324 -26.72 8.86 13.80
CA ASN A 324 -26.78 9.04 15.26
C ASN A 324 -27.06 7.71 15.98
N ARG A 325 -28.02 6.94 15.48
CA ARG A 325 -28.37 5.62 16.06
C ARG A 325 -27.27 4.58 15.86
N LEU A 326 -26.49 4.68 14.79
CA LEU A 326 -25.34 3.81 14.57
C LEU A 326 -24.22 4.17 15.53
N ASP A 327 -23.99 5.45 15.75
CA ASP A 327 -22.89 5.96 16.54
C ASP A 327 -23.13 5.86 18.04
N TYR A 328 -24.36 6.07 18.52
CA TYR A 328 -24.74 6.17 19.93
C TYR A 328 -24.12 5.11 20.86
N ARG A 329 -23.89 3.89 20.39
CA ARG A 329 -23.28 2.82 21.20
C ARG A 329 -21.78 2.62 20.97
N SER A 330 -21.27 2.95 19.79
CA SER A 330 -19.89 2.65 19.40
C SER A 330 -18.96 3.86 19.39
N GLY A 331 -19.49 5.09 19.26
CA GLY A 331 -18.69 6.32 19.15
C GLY A 331 -17.61 6.19 18.08
N PHE A 332 -17.97 5.61 16.93
CA PHE A 332 -17.03 5.26 15.87
C PHE A 332 -16.90 6.35 14.81
N ILE A 333 -17.84 7.28 14.77
CA ILE A 333 -17.81 8.41 13.84
C ILE A 333 -16.90 9.48 14.44
N GLU A 334 -15.67 9.56 13.93
CA GLU A 334 -14.74 10.63 14.28
C GLU A 334 -14.77 11.73 13.21
N THR A 335 -13.74 12.59 13.20
CA THR A 335 -13.65 13.70 12.24
C THR A 335 -13.58 13.19 10.81
N VAL A 336 -12.84 12.11 10.55
CA VAL A 336 -12.68 11.53 9.21
C VAL A 336 -13.98 10.91 8.73
N GLU A 337 -14.62 10.07 9.54
CA GLU A 337 -15.88 9.44 9.18
C GLU A 337 -17.00 10.47 8.99
N ARG A 338 -16.97 11.57 9.76
CA ARG A 338 -17.93 12.67 9.57
C ARG A 338 -17.82 13.30 8.19
N GLU A 339 -16.60 13.61 7.74
CA GLU A 339 -16.34 14.15 6.40
C GLU A 339 -16.77 13.13 5.32
N GLU A 340 -16.39 11.86 5.48
CA GLU A 340 -16.74 10.79 4.54
C GLU A 340 -18.26 10.57 4.41
N LEU A 341 -19.03 10.79 5.48
CA LEU A 341 -20.50 10.71 5.43
C LEU A 341 -21.14 11.85 4.64
N PHE A 342 -20.55 13.05 4.66
CA PHE A 342 -21.00 14.15 3.81
C PHE A 342 -20.54 13.97 2.37
N ASP A 343 -19.30 13.52 2.14
CA ASP A 343 -18.81 13.13 0.82
C ASP A 343 -19.70 12.06 0.17
N ALA A 344 -20.23 11.13 0.97
CA ALA A 344 -21.18 10.14 0.50
C ALA A 344 -22.51 10.74 0.03
N LEU A 345 -23.03 11.77 0.70
CA LEU A 345 -24.21 12.52 0.25
C LEU A 345 -23.91 13.32 -1.02
N GLU A 346 -22.74 13.96 -1.10
CA GLU A 346 -22.30 14.65 -2.32
C GLU A 346 -22.19 13.69 -3.49
N HIS A 347 -21.66 12.48 -3.27
CA HIS A 347 -21.57 11.44 -4.29
C HIS A 347 -22.95 11.07 -4.86
N ILE A 348 -23.95 10.90 -4.00
CA ILE A 348 -25.34 10.64 -4.43
C ILE A 348 -25.87 11.80 -5.28
N MET A 349 -25.60 13.05 -4.90
CA MET A 349 -26.08 14.22 -5.64
C MET A 349 -25.38 14.40 -6.99
N ASN A 350 -24.09 14.10 -7.09
CA ASN A 350 -23.35 14.13 -8.35
C ASN A 350 -23.89 13.05 -9.32
N GLU A 351 -24.27 11.87 -8.79
CA GLU A 351 -24.95 10.85 -9.57
C GLU A 351 -26.34 11.31 -10.05
N ALA A 352 -27.13 11.93 -9.17
CA ALA A 352 -28.43 12.47 -9.52
C ALA A 352 -28.33 13.57 -10.59
N GLU A 353 -27.35 14.48 -10.49
CA GLU A 353 -27.05 15.51 -11.50
C GLU A 353 -26.73 14.88 -12.86
N THR A 354 -25.95 13.80 -12.87
CA THR A 354 -25.59 13.08 -14.10
C THR A 354 -26.81 12.44 -14.77
N LEU A 355 -27.77 11.92 -13.99
CA LEU A 355 -28.95 11.22 -14.50
C LEU A 355 -30.11 12.15 -14.86
N HIS A 356 -30.29 13.24 -14.11
CA HIS A 356 -31.49 14.08 -14.17
C HIS A 356 -31.20 15.56 -14.55
N GLY A 357 -29.93 15.93 -14.72
CA GLY A 357 -29.51 17.25 -15.17
C GLY A 357 -29.23 18.26 -14.05
N PRO A 358 -28.90 19.51 -14.42
CA PRO A 358 -28.37 20.51 -13.49
C PRO A 358 -29.39 21.00 -12.46
N ASP A 359 -30.69 20.85 -12.70
CA ASP A 359 -31.74 21.23 -11.74
C ASP A 359 -31.66 20.41 -10.44
N ALA A 360 -31.16 19.17 -10.52
CA ALA A 360 -30.87 18.35 -9.34
C ALA A 360 -29.73 18.91 -8.49
N LYS A 361 -28.76 19.59 -9.10
CA LYS A 361 -27.65 20.23 -8.38
C LYS A 361 -28.14 21.41 -7.53
N ALA A 362 -29.12 22.15 -8.02
CA ALA A 362 -29.65 23.34 -7.33
C ALA A 362 -30.32 22.99 -5.99
N THR A 363 -30.69 21.73 -5.76
CA THR A 363 -31.31 21.25 -4.52
C THR A 363 -30.36 20.49 -3.60
N ARG A 364 -29.06 20.43 -3.94
CA ARG A 364 -28.00 19.79 -3.14
C ARG A 364 -27.99 20.25 -1.68
N ASP A 365 -28.05 21.56 -1.47
CA ASP A 365 -27.97 22.16 -0.14
C ASP A 365 -29.12 21.68 0.76
N SER A 366 -30.29 21.34 0.19
CA SER A 366 -31.41 20.81 0.97
C SER A 366 -31.09 19.44 1.58
N LEU A 367 -30.47 18.53 0.82
CA LEU A 367 -30.06 17.21 1.34
C LEU A 367 -29.01 17.34 2.46
N ILE A 368 -28.00 18.19 2.24
CA ILE A 368 -26.91 18.41 3.20
C ILE A 368 -27.43 19.09 4.46
N SER A 369 -28.24 20.15 4.31
CA SER A 369 -28.87 20.86 5.43
C SER A 369 -29.78 19.94 6.25
N GLY A 370 -30.54 19.06 5.58
CA GLY A 370 -31.33 18.04 6.25
C GLY A 370 -30.48 17.16 7.15
N ALA A 371 -29.38 16.62 6.62
CA ALA A 371 -28.47 15.76 7.39
C ALA A 371 -27.81 16.50 8.56
N ASP A 372 -27.32 17.73 8.34
CA ASP A 372 -26.68 18.53 9.38
C ASP A 372 -27.68 18.93 10.49
N SER A 373 -28.96 19.15 10.16
CA SER A 373 -30.01 19.48 11.14
C SER A 373 -30.26 18.38 12.17
N ALA A 374 -30.04 17.12 11.80
CA ALA A 374 -30.22 15.96 12.67
C ALA A 374 -28.92 15.53 13.36
N ARG A 375 -27.77 16.06 12.94
CA ARG A 375 -26.46 15.52 13.29
C ARG A 375 -26.14 15.68 14.78
N ASP A 376 -25.81 14.56 15.42
CA ASP A 376 -25.33 14.47 16.81
C ASP A 376 -24.10 13.56 16.93
N TRP A 377 -23.43 13.27 15.81
CA TRP A 377 -22.17 12.55 15.68
C TRP A 377 -21.01 13.44 15.20
#